data_AF-A0A3B9GSB3-F1
#
_entry.id   AF-A0A3B9GSB3-F1
#
_cell.length_a   1.000
_cell.length_b   1.000
_cell.length_c   1.000
_cell.angle_alpha   90.00
_cell.angle_beta   90.00
_cell.angle_gamma   90.00
#
_symmetry.space_group_name_H-M   'P 1'
#
loop_
_entity.id
_entity.type
_entity.pdbx_description
1 polymer ?
#
loop_
_entity_poly.entity_id
_entity_poly.type
_entity_poly.pdbx_seq_one_letter_code
_entity_poly.pdbx_strand_id
1 'polypeptide(L)'
;MKSYKYIVLALLLPFAIVSNAQDEDKTLKDVLTEALNDNSSGCSVTAKLVQAVGLMEQLGNTEDMEYLQAKESGRIQDLPNHPSEYKPGYLPEHRYIGYTLFYVPDTWWVEKLGKQLNDITVDDVAQYVLSNNLVSSSAANNQDYTSLDNALNQFVTYHILPAKIERDKLVIHFNELWYNVTDKVKTASVFDYYTTMGKRRLLKTYEASQTYGDRRQNVIWLNRFPVLDNGPHGNYTELACDADKQGVEIYEGEKVFTNGIMYPVSGVLSCSEEAMDNWVFERLRMDFTTLLPELMTNDIRCNPNDDDQSLRKGFPVDAEYKYLDNCIIKPGTRLYYLTGRMRKTYSWHNYQGDELNAVGQYDVTFTLPPVPRDGTYELRIGVSSAQNRGICKVYFGTDPENLRPIGLPLDMRRGLMYWNLGSGIVESNIGYEADDPNDDLANRHTDMLLKSQGYMKAPNSYYKVGNSITMRSEVSTYYSIGRRVLGEYDLQSDKKYYIRFANALDDESSQLYLDYIEICPKDVYLNPTAEEDIW
;
A
#
# COMPACT_ATOMS: atom_id res chain seq x y z
N MET A 1 37.52 -13.88 43.73
CA MET A 1 37.11 -14.47 42.44
C MET A 1 36.01 -15.49 42.71
N LYS A 2 34.74 -15.06 42.63
CA LYS A 2 33.54 -15.90 42.75
C LYS A 2 32.71 -15.66 41.50
N SER A 3 32.49 -16.68 40.69
CA SER A 3 31.55 -16.66 39.56
C SER A 3 30.18 -17.10 40.04
N TYR A 4 29.20 -16.20 40.03
CA TYR A 4 27.79 -16.58 40.14
C TYR A 4 27.22 -16.74 38.73
N LYS A 5 26.90 -17.99 38.37
CA LYS A 5 26.05 -18.30 37.22
C LYS A 5 24.61 -18.05 37.64
N TYR A 6 23.95 -17.05 37.05
CA TYR A 6 22.50 -16.94 37.09
C TYR A 6 21.92 -17.83 35.98
N ILE A 7 21.24 -18.89 36.39
CA ILE A 7 20.33 -19.66 35.54
C ILE A 7 18.99 -18.92 35.59
N VAL A 8 18.62 -18.25 34.51
CA VAL A 8 17.26 -17.76 34.31
C VAL A 8 16.45 -18.93 33.77
N LEU A 9 15.67 -19.56 34.64
CA LEU A 9 14.69 -20.57 34.27
C LEU A 9 13.46 -19.83 33.73
N ALA A 10 13.42 -19.60 32.42
CA ALA A 10 12.21 -19.14 31.74
C ALA A 10 11.18 -20.28 31.81
N LEU A 11 10.16 -20.10 32.66
CA LEU A 11 8.94 -20.92 32.66
C LEU A 11 8.19 -20.65 31.35
N LEU A 12 8.50 -21.46 30.34
CA LEU A 12 7.65 -21.65 29.17
C LEU A 12 6.37 -22.36 29.63
N LEU A 13 5.35 -21.57 29.97
CA LEU A 13 3.98 -22.07 29.97
C LEU A 13 3.53 -22.19 28.51
N PRO A 14 3.03 -23.36 28.06
CA PRO A 14 2.47 -23.49 26.74
C PRO A 14 1.16 -22.71 26.70
N PHE A 15 1.15 -21.58 26.00
CA PHE A 15 -0.10 -21.00 25.53
C PHE A 15 -0.72 -22.04 24.59
N ALA A 16 -1.81 -22.65 25.05
CA ALA A 16 -2.67 -23.42 24.17
C ALA A 16 -3.22 -22.45 23.13
N ILE A 17 -2.79 -22.64 21.88
CA ILE A 17 -3.37 -21.98 20.72
C ILE A 17 -4.79 -22.53 20.60
N VAL A 18 -5.76 -21.74 21.05
CA VAL A 18 -7.15 -21.92 20.66
C VAL A 18 -7.30 -21.06 19.39
N SER A 19 -7.36 -21.71 18.23
CA SER A 19 -7.88 -21.08 17.02
C SER A 19 -9.36 -20.79 17.28
N ASN A 20 -9.64 -19.59 17.78
CA ASN A 20 -10.97 -19.21 18.17
C ASN A 20 -11.68 -18.57 16.97
N ALA A 21 -12.49 -19.37 16.29
CA ALA A 21 -13.63 -18.90 15.50
C ALA A 21 -14.73 -18.25 16.39
N GLN A 22 -14.37 -17.62 17.52
CA GLN A 22 -15.30 -17.27 18.59
C GLN A 22 -15.91 -15.86 18.51
N ASP A 23 -15.45 -14.98 17.60
CA ASP A 23 -15.92 -13.58 17.57
C ASP A 23 -16.23 -13.04 16.16
N GLU A 24 -16.40 -13.89 15.13
CA GLU A 24 -16.69 -13.43 13.75
C GLU A 24 -18.01 -12.65 13.62
N ASP A 25 -18.98 -12.89 14.52
CA ASP A 25 -20.26 -12.17 14.57
C ASP A 25 -20.20 -10.83 15.33
N LYS A 26 -19.05 -10.51 15.94
CA LYS A 26 -18.85 -9.25 16.67
C LYS A 26 -18.17 -8.22 15.79
N THR A 27 -18.48 -6.95 16.04
CA THR A 27 -17.72 -5.83 15.49
C THR A 27 -16.49 -5.52 16.35
N LEU A 28 -15.54 -4.77 15.79
CA LEU A 28 -14.40 -4.26 16.55
C LEU A 28 -14.84 -3.42 17.77
N LYS A 29 -15.93 -2.65 17.65
CA LYS A 29 -16.55 -1.94 18.77
C LYS A 29 -16.99 -2.87 19.90
N ASP A 30 -17.66 -3.98 19.57
CA ASP A 30 -18.16 -4.92 20.57
C ASP A 30 -17.01 -5.52 21.38
N VAL A 31 -15.96 -5.98 20.69
CA VAL A 31 -14.80 -6.60 21.32
C VAL A 31 -14.02 -5.60 22.17
N LEU A 32 -13.83 -4.36 21.71
CA LEU A 32 -13.21 -3.33 22.53
C LEU A 32 -14.09 -2.95 23.72
N THR A 33 -15.42 -2.95 23.58
CA THR A 33 -16.34 -2.67 24.69
C THR A 33 -16.27 -3.77 25.77
N GLU A 34 -16.16 -5.02 25.37
CA GLU A 34 -15.92 -6.15 26.28
C GLU A 34 -14.57 -5.99 27.01
N ALA A 35 -13.51 -5.64 26.27
CA ALA A 35 -12.17 -5.44 26.82
C ALA A 35 -12.07 -4.30 27.84
N LEU A 36 -12.98 -3.30 27.83
CA LEU A 36 -13.06 -2.28 28.87
C LEU A 36 -13.44 -2.85 30.24
N ASN A 37 -14.18 -3.96 30.27
CA ASN A 37 -14.70 -4.58 31.48
C ASN A 37 -13.98 -5.89 31.85
N ASP A 38 -13.17 -6.43 30.93
CA ASP A 38 -12.41 -7.66 31.11
C ASP A 38 -10.90 -7.45 30.91
N ASN A 39 -10.18 -7.39 32.04
CA ASN A 39 -8.73 -7.25 32.06
C ASN A 39 -7.98 -8.51 31.61
N SER A 40 -8.67 -9.64 31.37
CA SER A 40 -8.08 -10.85 30.79
C SER A 40 -8.06 -10.83 29.25
N SER A 41 -8.70 -9.84 28.62
CA SER A 41 -8.74 -9.67 27.16
C SER A 41 -7.38 -9.45 26.49
N GLY A 42 -6.40 -8.94 27.26
CA GLY A 42 -5.04 -8.62 26.80
C GLY A 42 -4.93 -7.31 26.00
N CYS A 43 -6.03 -6.57 25.82
CA CYS A 43 -6.10 -5.32 25.07
C CYS A 43 -6.93 -4.22 25.75
N SER A 44 -7.17 -4.33 27.07
CA SER A 44 -7.98 -3.39 27.85
C SER A 44 -7.43 -1.96 27.83
N VAL A 45 -6.10 -1.78 27.80
CA VAL A 45 -5.50 -0.45 27.65
C VAL A 45 -5.84 0.13 26.29
N THR A 46 -5.69 -0.65 25.21
CA THR A 46 -6.04 -0.21 23.85
C THR A 46 -7.52 0.18 23.77
N ALA A 47 -8.42 -0.59 24.39
CA ALA A 47 -9.85 -0.26 24.44
C ALA A 47 -10.12 1.08 25.15
N LYS A 48 -9.48 1.35 26.30
CA LYS A 48 -9.58 2.64 27.00
C LYS A 48 -9.14 3.81 26.11
N LEU A 49 -8.05 3.63 25.36
CA LEU A 49 -7.52 4.64 24.46
C LEU A 49 -8.46 4.93 23.29
N VAL A 50 -8.95 3.89 22.61
CA VAL A 50 -9.91 3.99 21.50
C VAL A 50 -11.20 4.68 21.95
N GLN A 51 -11.70 4.36 23.16
CA GLN A 51 -12.83 5.05 23.76
C GLN A 51 -12.53 6.53 24.00
N ALA A 52 -11.38 6.86 24.58
CA ALA A 52 -11.00 8.24 24.90
C ALA A 52 -10.88 9.13 23.65
N VAL A 53 -10.38 8.59 22.55
CA VAL A 53 -10.24 9.35 21.29
C VAL A 53 -11.52 9.39 20.45
N GLY A 54 -12.62 8.79 20.92
CA GLY A 54 -13.95 8.90 20.33
C GLY A 54 -14.20 8.01 19.10
N LEU A 55 -13.42 6.94 18.90
CA LEU A 55 -13.51 6.10 17.70
C LEU A 55 -14.48 4.90 17.82
N MET A 56 -15.01 4.62 19.01
CA MET A 56 -15.82 3.41 19.26
C MET A 56 -17.00 3.25 18.30
N GLU A 57 -17.77 4.30 18.05
CA GLU A 57 -18.93 4.22 17.14
C GLU A 57 -18.50 3.95 15.69
N GLN A 58 -17.46 4.64 15.21
CA GLN A 58 -16.96 4.43 13.85
C GLN A 58 -16.48 2.99 13.64
N LEU A 59 -15.76 2.43 14.62
CA LEU A 59 -15.27 1.05 14.58
C LEU A 59 -16.39 -0.01 14.73
N GLY A 60 -17.65 0.40 14.91
CA GLY A 60 -18.83 -0.47 14.86
C GLY A 60 -19.47 -0.59 13.48
N ASN A 61 -19.07 0.23 12.50
CA ASN A 61 -19.67 0.21 11.16
C ASN A 61 -19.24 -1.02 10.37
N THR A 62 -20.20 -1.74 9.78
CA THR A 62 -19.95 -3.00 9.04
C THR A 62 -20.18 -2.88 7.55
N GLU A 63 -21.18 -2.10 7.13
CA GLU A 63 -21.64 -2.02 5.74
C GLU A 63 -22.28 -0.66 5.45
N ASP A 64 -22.08 -0.17 4.24
CA ASP A 64 -22.78 0.99 3.71
C ASP A 64 -24.12 0.59 3.08
N MET A 65 -25.19 0.71 3.88
CA MET A 65 -26.55 0.38 3.44
C MET A 65 -27.07 1.27 2.30
N GLU A 66 -26.47 2.45 2.08
CA GLU A 66 -26.87 3.31 0.95
C GLU A 66 -26.45 2.69 -0.38
N TYR A 67 -25.31 1.99 -0.42
CA TYR A 67 -24.89 1.24 -1.60
C TYR A 67 -25.89 0.15 -1.95
N LEU A 68 -26.29 -0.65 -0.96
CA LEU A 68 -27.23 -1.74 -1.17
C LEU A 68 -28.57 -1.20 -1.70
N GLN A 69 -29.09 -0.14 -1.08
CA GLN A 69 -30.31 0.53 -1.54
C GLN A 69 -30.17 1.10 -2.96
N ALA A 70 -29.01 1.68 -3.30
CA ALA A 70 -28.73 2.19 -4.64
C ALA A 70 -28.79 1.07 -5.70
N LYS A 71 -28.23 -0.10 -5.37
CA LYS A 71 -28.21 -1.26 -6.24
C LYS A 71 -29.61 -1.85 -6.41
N GLU A 72 -30.35 -2.06 -5.32
CA GLU A 72 -31.71 -2.62 -5.34
C GLU A 72 -32.73 -1.72 -6.06
N SER A 73 -32.56 -0.40 -5.97
CA SER A 73 -33.42 0.57 -6.66
C SER A 73 -33.07 0.75 -8.15
N GLY A 74 -31.97 0.16 -8.63
CA GLY A 74 -31.48 0.37 -9.99
C GLY A 74 -30.89 1.77 -10.23
N ARG A 75 -30.50 2.49 -9.17
CA ARG A 75 -29.79 3.77 -9.28
C ARG A 75 -28.40 3.57 -9.90
N ILE A 76 -27.74 2.47 -9.54
CA ILE A 76 -26.45 2.05 -10.11
C ILE A 76 -26.70 1.19 -11.34
N GLN A 77 -26.06 1.52 -12.45
CA GLN A 77 -26.20 0.81 -13.71
C GLN A 77 -25.07 -0.19 -13.93
N ASP A 78 -25.40 -1.36 -14.48
CA ASP A 78 -24.39 -2.33 -14.89
C ASP A 78 -23.45 -1.76 -15.95
N LEU A 79 -22.17 -2.10 -15.84
CA LEU A 79 -21.16 -1.65 -16.79
C LEU A 79 -21.25 -2.47 -18.09
N PRO A 80 -21.15 -1.82 -19.27
CA PRO A 80 -21.08 -2.55 -20.52
C PRO A 80 -19.74 -3.29 -20.66
N ASN A 81 -19.66 -4.15 -21.68
CA ASN A 81 -18.46 -4.94 -21.94
C ASN A 81 -17.22 -4.05 -22.11
N HIS A 82 -16.14 -4.45 -21.42
CA HIS A 82 -14.84 -3.83 -21.60
C HIS A 82 -14.30 -4.14 -23.03
N PRO A 83 -13.77 -3.14 -23.76
CA PRO A 83 -13.42 -3.27 -25.18
C PRO A 83 -12.43 -4.38 -25.53
N SER A 84 -11.45 -4.67 -24.65
CA SER A 84 -10.46 -5.75 -24.89
C SER A 84 -10.75 -7.03 -24.13
N GLU A 85 -11.59 -7.00 -23.09
CA GLU A 85 -11.92 -8.21 -22.32
C GLU A 85 -13.18 -8.90 -22.88
N TYR A 86 -13.99 -8.16 -23.65
CA TYR A 86 -15.27 -8.63 -24.23
C TYR A 86 -16.27 -9.14 -23.18
N LYS A 87 -16.11 -8.68 -21.94
CA LYS A 87 -16.88 -9.05 -20.74
C LYS A 87 -17.22 -7.80 -19.92
N PRO A 88 -18.34 -7.78 -19.20
CA PRO A 88 -18.69 -6.64 -18.35
C PRO A 88 -17.78 -6.59 -17.11
N GLY A 89 -17.81 -5.47 -16.41
CA GLY A 89 -17.23 -5.33 -15.07
C GLY A 89 -18.32 -5.62 -14.06
N TYR A 90 -18.10 -6.59 -13.19
CA TYR A 90 -19.10 -6.97 -12.20
C TYR A 90 -19.07 -5.98 -11.04
N LEU A 91 -20.18 -5.29 -10.83
CA LEU A 91 -20.33 -4.39 -9.69
C LEU A 91 -20.28 -5.19 -8.38
N PRO A 92 -19.62 -4.69 -7.33
CA PRO A 92 -19.63 -5.32 -6.01
C PRO A 92 -21.06 -5.62 -5.53
N GLU A 93 -21.25 -6.70 -4.77
CA GLU A 93 -22.57 -7.00 -4.18
C GLU A 93 -22.86 -6.11 -2.99
N HIS A 94 -21.83 -5.82 -2.21
CA HIS A 94 -21.89 -5.02 -1.00
C HIS A 94 -20.76 -3.98 -1.00
N ARG A 95 -20.89 -3.00 -0.10
CA ARG A 95 -19.81 -2.09 0.28
C ARG A 95 -19.57 -2.24 1.78
N TYR A 96 -18.78 -3.24 2.14
CA TYR A 96 -18.37 -3.46 3.52
C TYR A 96 -17.37 -2.40 3.98
N ILE A 97 -17.44 -2.09 5.27
CA ILE A 97 -16.55 -1.18 5.98
C ILE A 97 -15.68 -2.03 6.90
N GLY A 98 -14.37 -1.78 6.88
CA GLY A 98 -13.38 -2.67 7.50
C GLY A 98 -12.27 -1.91 8.19
N TYR A 99 -11.70 -2.50 9.23
CA TYR A 99 -10.61 -1.92 10.01
C TYR A 99 -9.52 -2.94 10.35
N THR A 100 -8.28 -2.49 10.46
CA THR A 100 -7.17 -3.28 10.99
C THR A 100 -6.55 -2.50 12.15
N LEU A 101 -6.53 -3.09 13.34
CA LEU A 101 -6.01 -2.47 14.56
C LEU A 101 -4.76 -3.22 15.04
N PHE A 102 -3.63 -2.51 15.08
CA PHE A 102 -2.38 -3.00 15.66
C PHE A 102 -2.33 -2.64 17.15
N TYR A 103 -2.72 -3.57 18.01
CA TYR A 103 -2.85 -3.28 19.44
C TYR A 103 -1.59 -3.66 20.22
N VAL A 104 -1.20 -2.78 21.14
CA VAL A 104 -0.10 -3.05 22.08
C VAL A 104 -0.66 -3.87 23.24
N PRO A 105 -0.14 -5.08 23.51
CA PRO A 105 -0.64 -5.94 24.57
C PRO A 105 -0.58 -5.28 25.95
N ASP A 106 -1.56 -5.55 26.79
CA ASP A 106 -1.64 -5.01 28.16
C ASP A 106 -0.38 -5.29 29.00
N THR A 107 0.26 -6.45 28.78
CA THR A 107 1.51 -6.84 29.44
C THR A 107 2.65 -5.87 29.14
N TRP A 108 2.73 -5.33 27.92
CA TRP A 108 3.72 -4.35 27.53
C TRP A 108 3.52 -3.04 28.31
N TRP A 109 2.27 -2.58 28.43
CA TRP A 109 1.96 -1.37 29.19
C TRP A 109 2.25 -1.51 30.68
N VAL A 110 1.92 -2.66 31.28
CA VAL A 110 2.26 -2.97 32.68
C VAL A 110 3.76 -2.91 32.91
N GLU A 111 4.55 -3.50 32.02
CA GLU A 111 6.02 -3.48 32.10
C GLU A 111 6.56 -2.04 31.95
N LYS A 112 6.12 -1.31 30.92
CA LYS A 112 6.66 0.02 30.60
C LYS A 112 6.27 1.11 31.58
N LEU A 113 5.05 1.05 32.12
CA LEU A 113 4.56 2.03 33.09
C LEU A 113 4.87 1.64 34.54
N GLY A 114 5.22 0.37 34.79
CA GLY A 114 5.47 -0.14 36.14
C GLY A 114 4.23 -0.07 37.04
N LYS A 115 3.04 -0.17 36.45
CA LYS A 115 1.74 -0.09 37.13
C LYS A 115 0.97 -1.40 37.00
N GLN A 116 0.09 -1.66 37.96
CA GLN A 116 -0.92 -2.72 37.79
C GLN A 116 -1.88 -2.34 36.67
N LEU A 117 -2.35 -3.32 35.91
CA LEU A 117 -3.20 -3.09 34.72
C LEU A 117 -4.44 -2.23 35.02
N ASN A 118 -5.10 -2.48 36.15
CA ASN A 118 -6.30 -1.76 36.57
C ASN A 118 -6.03 -0.28 36.88
N ASP A 119 -4.78 0.06 37.23
CA ASP A 119 -4.36 1.41 37.61
C ASP A 119 -3.82 2.21 36.42
N ILE A 120 -3.70 1.59 35.24
CA ILE A 120 -3.29 2.29 34.00
C ILE A 120 -4.46 3.11 33.48
N THR A 121 -4.24 4.43 33.45
CA THR A 121 -5.20 5.42 32.96
C THR A 121 -4.83 5.92 31.56
N VAL A 122 -5.78 6.61 30.91
CA VAL A 122 -5.53 7.28 29.63
C VAL A 122 -4.43 8.34 29.76
N ASP A 123 -4.45 9.11 30.86
CA ASP A 123 -3.44 10.14 31.12
C ASP A 123 -2.03 9.55 31.27
N ASP A 124 -1.90 8.35 31.85
CA ASP A 124 -0.58 7.69 31.95
C ASP A 124 0.02 7.40 30.58
N VAL A 125 -0.82 6.92 29.64
CA VAL A 125 -0.39 6.68 28.27
C VAL A 125 -0.11 7.99 27.54
N ALA A 126 -0.96 9.00 27.71
CA ALA A 126 -0.74 10.33 27.11
C ALA A 126 0.61 10.93 27.59
N GLN A 127 0.92 10.83 28.88
CA GLN A 127 2.22 11.26 29.41
C GLN A 127 3.38 10.42 28.85
N TYR A 128 3.19 9.11 28.68
CA TYR A 128 4.20 8.25 28.05
C TYR A 128 4.47 8.65 26.59
N VAL A 129 3.42 8.90 25.81
CA VAL A 129 3.50 9.35 24.40
C VAL A 129 4.33 10.63 24.29
N LEU A 130 4.06 11.61 25.16
CA LEU A 130 4.76 12.89 25.16
C LEU A 130 6.21 12.76 25.65
N SER A 131 6.42 12.03 26.74
CA SER A 131 7.76 11.89 27.35
C SER A 131 8.75 11.10 26.48
N ASN A 132 8.23 10.27 25.57
CA ASN A 132 9.02 9.48 24.62
C ASN A 132 8.96 10.05 23.18
N ASN A 133 8.43 11.26 22.99
CA ASN A 133 8.34 11.92 21.69
C ASN A 133 7.72 11.02 20.61
N LEU A 134 6.62 10.31 20.89
CA LEU A 134 6.07 9.32 19.94
C LEU A 134 5.25 9.93 18.80
N VAL A 135 4.93 11.21 18.90
CA VAL A 135 4.20 12.00 17.90
C VAL A 135 4.95 13.32 17.64
N SER A 136 4.55 14.08 16.62
CA SER A 136 5.17 15.38 16.34
C SER A 136 5.09 16.34 17.52
N SER A 137 6.16 17.13 17.69
CA SER A 137 6.29 18.14 18.73
C SER A 137 5.20 19.23 18.66
N SER A 138 4.57 19.41 17.50
CA SER A 138 3.49 20.38 17.29
C SER A 138 2.10 19.86 17.67
N ALA A 139 1.98 18.59 18.08
CA ALA A 139 0.70 18.02 18.46
C ALA A 139 0.16 18.67 19.74
N ALA A 140 -1.15 18.89 19.81
CA ALA A 140 -1.78 19.51 20.95
C ALA A 140 -1.73 18.56 22.17
N ASN A 141 -1.29 19.10 23.31
CA ASN A 141 -1.34 18.42 24.60
C ASN A 141 -2.45 19.05 25.44
N ASN A 142 -3.68 18.59 25.22
CA ASN A 142 -4.85 19.01 25.97
C ASN A 142 -5.76 17.82 26.25
N GLN A 143 -6.84 18.04 27.01
CA GLN A 143 -7.78 17.00 27.42
C GLN A 143 -8.87 16.71 26.37
N ASP A 144 -8.85 17.40 25.22
CA ASP A 144 -9.71 17.05 24.10
C ASP A 144 -9.04 15.98 23.23
N TYR A 145 -9.16 14.73 23.68
CA TYR A 145 -8.60 13.56 22.99
C TYR A 145 -9.32 13.22 21.68
N THR A 146 -10.47 13.85 21.39
CA THR A 146 -11.22 13.63 20.15
C THR A 146 -10.70 14.48 18.99
N SER A 147 -9.94 15.55 19.29
CA SER A 147 -9.33 16.41 18.28
C SER A 147 -8.24 15.68 17.50
N LEU A 148 -8.27 15.79 16.16
CA LEU A 148 -7.25 15.24 15.26
C LEU A 148 -5.85 15.84 15.46
N ASP A 149 -5.76 17.03 16.07
CA ASP A 149 -4.49 17.66 16.41
C ASP A 149 -3.94 17.21 17.76
N ASN A 150 -4.73 16.51 18.58
CA ASN A 150 -4.30 16.01 19.89
C ASN A 150 -3.25 14.90 19.75
N ALA A 151 -2.22 14.94 20.61
CA ALA A 151 -1.13 13.97 20.64
C ALA A 151 -1.61 12.52 20.84
N LEU A 152 -2.57 12.29 21.74
CA LEU A 152 -3.09 10.96 21.98
C LEU A 152 -3.94 10.47 20.80
N ASN A 153 -4.73 11.34 20.19
CA ASN A 153 -5.51 11.00 18.99
C ASN A 153 -4.60 10.54 17.84
N GLN A 154 -3.56 11.33 17.54
CA GLN A 154 -2.58 11.00 16.52
C GLN A 154 -1.85 9.68 16.83
N PHE A 155 -1.49 9.46 18.09
CA PHE A 155 -0.87 8.21 18.52
C PHE A 155 -1.79 7.00 18.29
N VAL A 156 -3.03 7.05 18.78
CA VAL A 156 -3.98 5.92 18.68
C VAL A 156 -4.37 5.66 17.23
N THR A 157 -4.70 6.70 16.46
CA THR A 157 -5.13 6.55 15.06
C THR A 157 -4.02 6.04 14.14
N TYR A 158 -2.75 6.26 14.48
CA TYR A 158 -1.61 5.70 13.75
C TYR A 158 -1.51 4.17 13.85
N HIS A 159 -2.18 3.56 14.82
CA HIS A 159 -2.26 2.10 14.98
C HIS A 159 -3.45 1.48 14.23
N ILE A 160 -4.20 2.25 13.44
CA ILE A 160 -5.44 1.79 12.80
C ILE A 160 -5.40 2.08 11.30
N LEU A 161 -5.64 1.04 10.49
CA LEU A 161 -5.89 1.18 9.05
C LEU A 161 -7.39 1.15 8.76
N PRO A 162 -7.88 1.99 7.83
CA PRO A 162 -9.28 2.02 7.41
C PRO A 162 -9.61 0.92 6.39
N ALA A 163 -9.07 -0.29 6.59
CA ALA A 163 -9.37 -1.46 5.78
C ALA A 163 -9.26 -2.72 6.64
N LYS A 164 -10.10 -3.74 6.37
CA LYS A 164 -9.92 -5.09 6.91
C LYS A 164 -8.86 -5.80 6.05
N ILE A 165 -7.66 -6.01 6.60
CA ILE A 165 -6.52 -6.57 5.87
C ILE A 165 -6.09 -7.88 6.53
N GLU A 166 -6.22 -8.98 5.80
CA GLU A 166 -5.77 -10.30 6.25
C GLU A 166 -4.24 -10.39 6.30
N ARG A 167 -3.72 -11.32 7.09
CA ARG A 167 -2.29 -11.34 7.44
C ARG A 167 -1.40 -11.53 6.21
N ASP A 168 -1.81 -12.37 5.27
CA ASP A 168 -1.14 -12.64 4.01
C ASP A 168 -1.32 -11.53 2.96
N LYS A 169 -2.18 -10.54 3.26
CA LYS A 169 -2.41 -9.35 2.43
C LYS A 169 -1.83 -8.06 3.04
N LEU A 170 -1.27 -8.12 4.25
CA LEU A 170 -0.50 -7.02 4.84
C LEU A 170 0.79 -6.76 4.06
N VAL A 171 1.39 -7.80 3.49
CA VAL A 171 2.54 -7.71 2.59
C VAL A 171 2.30 -8.62 1.40
N ILE A 172 2.30 -8.04 0.19
CA ILE A 172 1.88 -8.74 -1.01
C ILE A 172 3.04 -9.48 -1.67
N HIS A 173 3.00 -10.81 -1.60
CA HIS A 173 3.90 -11.71 -2.31
C HIS A 173 3.19 -12.29 -3.55
N PHE A 174 3.69 -11.99 -4.75
CA PHE A 174 3.08 -12.48 -5.98
C PHE A 174 4.06 -12.65 -7.14
N ASN A 175 4.85 -11.64 -7.45
CA ASN A 175 5.73 -11.65 -8.61
C ASN A 175 7.05 -10.92 -8.37
N GLU A 176 7.40 -10.72 -7.11
CA GLU A 176 8.72 -10.24 -6.72
C GLU A 176 9.81 -11.22 -7.15
N LEU A 177 11.03 -10.72 -7.32
CA LEU A 177 12.18 -11.45 -7.88
C LEU A 177 12.32 -12.88 -7.30
N TRP A 178 12.22 -13.88 -8.18
CA TRP A 178 12.24 -15.33 -7.95
C TRP A 178 11.12 -15.94 -7.08
N TYR A 179 10.05 -15.19 -6.80
CA TYR A 179 8.93 -15.73 -6.04
C TYR A 179 8.22 -16.85 -6.79
N ASN A 180 8.12 -18.00 -6.14
CA ASN A 180 7.36 -19.11 -6.67
C ASN A 180 5.93 -19.06 -6.11
N VAL A 181 4.97 -18.64 -6.94
CA VAL A 181 3.54 -18.57 -6.60
C VAL A 181 2.91 -19.92 -6.21
N THR A 182 3.49 -21.05 -6.61
CA THR A 182 3.00 -22.39 -6.25
C THR A 182 3.51 -22.81 -4.88
N ASP A 183 4.81 -22.68 -4.67
CA ASP A 183 5.48 -23.12 -3.43
C ASP A 183 5.47 -22.04 -2.33
N LYS A 184 5.06 -20.81 -2.68
CA LYS A 184 5.06 -19.61 -1.83
C LYS A 184 6.43 -19.31 -1.20
N VAL A 185 7.49 -19.57 -1.96
CA VAL A 185 8.88 -19.35 -1.51
C VAL A 185 9.25 -17.88 -1.69
N LYS A 186 9.45 -17.19 -0.57
CA LYS A 186 9.86 -15.78 -0.50
C LYS A 186 11.35 -15.64 -0.79
N THR A 187 11.70 -14.78 -1.73
CA THR A 187 13.07 -14.68 -2.30
C THR A 187 13.63 -13.27 -2.30
N ALA A 188 12.78 -12.24 -2.37
CA ALA A 188 13.12 -10.84 -2.17
C ALA A 188 12.31 -10.22 -1.01
N SER A 189 12.88 -9.23 -0.32
CA SER A 189 12.14 -8.50 0.72
C SER A 189 11.09 -7.62 0.06
N VAL A 190 9.90 -7.56 0.63
CA VAL A 190 8.76 -6.83 0.06
C VAL A 190 8.07 -6.00 1.11
N PHE A 191 7.34 -4.98 0.65
CA PHE A 191 6.67 -4.01 1.48
C PHE A 191 5.42 -3.48 0.79
N ASP A 192 4.50 -2.93 1.56
CA ASP A 192 3.40 -2.11 1.09
C ASP A 192 3.27 -0.88 2.01
N TYR A 193 2.56 0.15 1.55
CA TYR A 193 2.37 1.39 2.28
C TYR A 193 0.90 1.74 2.39
N TYR A 194 0.41 1.86 3.62
CA TYR A 194 -0.98 2.18 3.90
C TYR A 194 -1.12 3.58 4.49
N THR A 195 -2.28 4.19 4.29
CA THR A 195 -2.66 5.43 4.98
C THR A 195 -3.46 5.09 6.24
N THR A 196 -3.01 5.55 7.40
CA THR A 196 -3.69 5.32 8.69
C THR A 196 -4.95 6.18 8.84
N MET A 197 -5.79 5.82 9.82
CA MET A 197 -6.92 6.65 10.26
C MET A 197 -6.44 7.97 10.90
N GLY A 198 -7.40 8.87 11.18
CA GLY A 198 -7.14 10.15 11.84
C GLY A 198 -6.39 11.13 10.94
N LYS A 199 -5.35 11.76 11.48
CA LYS A 199 -4.44 12.58 10.68
C LYS A 199 -3.67 11.65 9.73
N ARG A 200 -3.78 11.89 8.43
CA ARG A 200 -3.22 11.01 7.39
C ARG A 200 -1.71 10.87 7.57
N ARG A 201 -1.25 9.64 7.79
CA ARG A 201 0.16 9.26 7.87
C ARG A 201 0.39 7.95 7.11
N LEU A 202 1.64 7.73 6.69
CA LEU A 202 2.06 6.49 6.08
C LEU A 202 2.42 5.46 7.16
N LEU A 203 2.01 4.22 6.94
CA LEU A 203 2.45 3.04 7.68
C LEU A 203 3.05 2.08 6.67
N LYS A 204 4.30 1.67 6.89
CA LYS A 204 4.97 0.66 6.06
C LYS A 204 4.74 -0.71 6.68
N THR A 205 4.29 -1.68 5.89
CA THR A 205 4.42 -3.10 6.22
C THR A 205 5.62 -3.66 5.48
N TYR A 206 6.32 -4.61 6.09
CA TYR A 206 7.53 -5.17 5.52
C TYR A 206 7.71 -6.63 5.91
N GLU A 207 8.14 -7.45 4.96
CA GLU A 207 8.55 -8.82 5.19
C GLU A 207 9.87 -9.13 4.46
N ALA A 208 10.83 -9.69 5.20
CA ALA A 208 12.13 -10.10 4.64
C ALA A 208 12.04 -11.49 3.97
N SER A 209 12.80 -11.70 2.89
CA SER A 209 12.81 -12.99 2.18
C SER A 209 13.57 -14.13 2.84
N GLN A 210 14.64 -13.85 3.59
CA GLN A 210 15.52 -14.89 4.15
C GLN A 210 15.95 -14.62 5.59
N THR A 211 16.14 -15.71 6.34
CA THR A 211 16.81 -15.72 7.64
C THR A 211 18.33 -15.59 7.46
N TYR A 212 18.92 -14.46 7.85
CA TYR A 212 20.34 -14.39 8.18
C TYR A 212 20.48 -14.05 9.67
N GLY A 213 21.00 -14.99 10.49
CA GLY A 213 21.09 -14.82 11.95
C GLY A 213 19.81 -15.23 12.70
N ASP A 214 19.43 -14.47 13.74
CA ASP A 214 18.24 -14.70 14.58
C ASP A 214 16.90 -14.35 13.91
N ARG A 215 16.93 -13.99 12.63
CA ARG A 215 15.78 -13.50 11.85
C ARG A 215 14.81 -14.63 11.53
N ARG A 216 13.55 -14.49 11.90
CA ARG A 216 12.51 -15.49 11.60
C ARG A 216 11.85 -15.16 10.25
N GLN A 217 11.85 -16.10 9.30
CA GLN A 217 10.93 -16.06 8.15
C GLN A 217 9.49 -15.96 8.67
N ASN A 218 8.59 -15.34 7.90
CA ASN A 218 7.15 -15.19 8.23
C ASN A 218 6.81 -14.11 9.28
N VAL A 219 7.78 -13.24 9.59
CA VAL A 219 7.56 -12.08 10.46
C VAL A 219 7.27 -10.84 9.62
N ILE A 220 6.14 -10.21 9.92
CA ILE A 220 5.74 -8.94 9.33
C ILE A 220 6.10 -7.83 10.32
N TRP A 221 6.76 -6.79 9.81
CA TRP A 221 7.16 -5.62 10.57
C TRP A 221 6.38 -4.40 10.10
N LEU A 222 6.10 -3.52 11.05
CA LEU A 222 5.58 -2.18 10.82
C LEU A 222 6.72 -1.17 10.93
N ASN A 223 6.84 -0.25 9.97
CA ASN A 223 7.85 0.81 9.95
C ASN A 223 9.30 0.31 10.13
N ARG A 224 9.65 -0.80 9.47
CA ARG A 224 11.03 -1.28 9.39
C ARG A 224 11.74 -0.64 8.19
N PHE A 225 12.95 -0.14 8.42
CA PHE A 225 13.79 0.49 7.40
C PHE A 225 15.17 -0.18 7.34
N PRO A 226 15.26 -1.38 6.75
CA PRO A 226 16.51 -2.10 6.67
C PRO A 226 17.41 -1.57 5.55
N VAL A 227 18.69 -1.93 5.64
CA VAL A 227 19.60 -1.88 4.50
C VAL A 227 19.36 -3.15 3.67
N LEU A 228 18.95 -2.96 2.41
CA LEU A 228 18.70 -4.04 1.46
C LEU A 228 19.90 -4.25 0.55
N ASP A 229 20.05 -5.47 0.02
CA ASP A 229 20.96 -5.79 -1.08
C ASP A 229 20.39 -5.25 -2.41
N ASN A 230 20.34 -3.93 -2.54
CA ASN A 230 19.74 -3.20 -3.66
C ASN A 230 20.78 -2.77 -4.72
N GLY A 231 21.96 -3.40 -4.75
CA GLY A 231 22.92 -3.20 -5.83
C GLY A 231 22.41 -3.71 -7.19
N PRO A 232 23.04 -3.35 -8.32
CA PRO A 232 22.62 -3.82 -9.65
C PRO A 232 22.56 -5.34 -9.80
N HIS A 233 23.45 -6.05 -9.10
CA HIS A 233 23.53 -7.52 -9.07
C HIS A 233 23.02 -8.12 -7.75
N GLY A 234 22.33 -7.31 -6.93
CA GLY A 234 21.79 -7.74 -5.65
C GLY A 234 20.57 -8.64 -5.81
N ASN A 235 20.00 -9.06 -4.68
CA ASN A 235 18.77 -9.86 -4.64
C ASN A 235 17.67 -9.27 -3.75
N TYR A 236 17.86 -8.04 -3.28
CA TYR A 236 16.90 -7.32 -2.43
C TYR A 236 16.59 -8.04 -1.10
N THR A 237 17.51 -8.89 -0.62
CA THR A 237 17.46 -9.44 0.74
C THR A 237 17.88 -8.39 1.76
N GLU A 238 17.40 -8.53 2.99
CA GLU A 238 17.86 -7.70 4.11
C GLU A 238 19.31 -8.02 4.50
N LEU A 239 20.19 -7.02 4.44
CA LEU A 239 21.58 -7.15 4.88
C LEU A 239 21.71 -6.85 6.37
N ALA A 240 21.18 -5.71 6.80
CA ALA A 240 21.24 -5.23 8.18
C ALA A 240 20.06 -4.31 8.48
N CYS A 241 19.85 -4.02 9.76
CA CYS A 241 18.90 -3.01 10.19
C CYS A 241 19.42 -2.39 11.49
N ASP A 242 19.47 -1.06 11.54
CA ASP A 242 19.89 -0.34 12.75
C ASP A 242 18.83 -0.48 13.86
N ALA A 243 19.23 -0.30 15.12
CA ALA A 243 18.35 -0.54 16.27
C ALA A 243 17.11 0.38 16.28
N ASP A 244 17.27 1.62 15.83
CA ASP A 244 16.24 2.65 15.68
C ASP A 244 15.35 2.46 14.43
N LYS A 245 15.70 1.50 13.55
CA LYS A 245 14.99 1.20 12.31
C LYS A 245 14.32 -0.17 12.28
N GLN A 246 14.39 -0.92 13.39
CA GLN A 246 13.84 -2.28 13.47
C GLN A 246 12.34 -2.33 13.21
N GLY A 247 11.64 -1.24 13.51
CA GLY A 247 10.18 -1.20 13.44
C GLY A 247 9.53 -1.98 14.58
N VAL A 248 8.26 -2.28 14.41
CA VAL A 248 7.43 -3.02 15.37
C VAL A 248 7.02 -4.35 14.76
N GLU A 249 7.25 -5.45 15.46
CA GLU A 249 6.87 -6.79 15.01
C GLU A 249 5.36 -7.01 15.21
N ILE A 250 4.72 -7.60 14.21
CA ILE A 250 3.37 -8.16 14.34
C ILE A 250 3.48 -9.60 14.85
N TYR A 251 2.97 -9.83 16.06
CA TYR A 251 2.92 -11.16 16.65
C TYR A 251 1.81 -12.02 16.03
N GLU A 252 1.97 -13.34 16.15
CA GLU A 252 0.88 -14.28 15.91
C GLU A 252 -0.22 -14.12 16.97
N GLY A 253 -1.45 -14.53 16.64
CA GLY A 253 -2.61 -14.43 17.52
C GLY A 253 -3.53 -13.28 17.15
N GLU A 254 -3.73 -13.07 15.86
CA GLU A 254 -4.74 -12.17 15.34
C GLU A 254 -6.14 -12.56 15.80
N LYS A 255 -6.99 -11.56 16.01
CA LYS A 255 -8.40 -11.73 16.33
C LYS A 255 -9.22 -11.18 15.17
N VAL A 256 -10.03 -12.03 14.54
CA VAL A 256 -10.83 -11.69 13.37
C VAL A 256 -12.28 -11.43 13.80
N PHE A 257 -12.86 -10.38 13.25
CA PHE A 257 -14.20 -9.87 13.55
C PHE A 257 -14.97 -9.60 12.26
N THR A 258 -16.26 -9.28 12.37
CA THR A 258 -17.12 -8.98 11.21
C THR A 258 -16.47 -7.90 10.33
N ASN A 259 -16.18 -6.74 10.93
CA ASN A 259 -15.67 -5.55 10.26
C ASN A 259 -14.19 -5.25 10.53
N GLY A 260 -13.40 -6.23 10.99
CA GLY A 260 -11.99 -5.95 11.19
C GLY A 260 -11.14 -7.08 11.72
N ILE A 261 -9.84 -6.78 11.89
CA ILE A 261 -8.85 -7.69 12.44
C ILE A 261 -7.98 -6.93 13.44
N MET A 262 -7.70 -7.53 14.59
CA MET A 262 -6.74 -7.02 15.57
C MET A 262 -5.46 -7.85 15.55
N TYR A 263 -4.33 -7.19 15.41
CA TYR A 263 -3.00 -7.80 15.45
C TYR A 263 -2.25 -7.35 16.72
N PRO A 264 -1.79 -8.28 17.57
CA PRO A 264 -0.89 -7.94 18.66
C PRO A 264 0.46 -7.48 18.11
N VAL A 265 1.04 -6.43 18.69
CA VAL A 265 2.35 -5.91 18.28
C VAL A 265 3.37 -5.85 19.41
N SER A 266 4.66 -5.88 19.06
CA SER A 266 5.77 -5.92 20.03
C SER A 266 6.01 -4.62 20.79
N GLY A 267 5.37 -3.53 20.38
CA GLY A 267 5.52 -2.22 20.98
C GLY A 267 4.70 -1.16 20.27
N VAL A 268 4.97 0.08 20.63
CA VAL A 268 4.24 1.25 20.15
C VAL A 268 4.76 1.72 18.78
N LEU A 269 3.84 2.10 17.89
CA LEU A 269 4.18 2.82 16.66
C LEU A 269 4.40 4.31 16.97
N SER A 270 5.44 4.89 16.38
CA SER A 270 5.73 6.31 16.47
C SER A 270 5.54 6.99 15.12
N CYS A 271 4.89 8.16 15.13
CA CYS A 271 4.78 9.08 14.01
C CYS A 271 5.49 10.42 14.32
N SER A 272 6.55 10.36 15.12
CA SER A 272 7.39 11.50 15.47
C SER A 272 8.23 12.00 14.30
N GLU A 273 8.81 13.19 14.44
CA GLU A 273 9.70 13.76 13.43
C GLU A 273 10.91 12.85 13.17
N GLU A 274 11.47 12.26 14.22
CA GLU A 274 12.59 11.29 14.15
C GLU A 274 12.16 9.98 13.47
N ALA A 275 10.97 9.46 13.79
CA ALA A 275 10.44 8.30 13.07
C ALA A 275 10.24 8.60 11.57
N MET A 276 9.86 9.84 11.24
CA MET A 276 9.72 10.31 9.86
C MET A 276 11.07 10.55 9.16
N ASP A 277 12.21 10.67 9.88
CA ASP A 277 13.54 10.76 9.27
C ASP A 277 13.89 9.53 8.44
N ASN A 278 13.44 8.35 8.86
CA ASN A 278 13.73 7.12 8.13
C ASN A 278 13.07 7.08 6.74
N TRP A 279 12.02 7.85 6.51
CA TRP A 279 11.26 7.83 5.26
C TRP A 279 11.87 8.67 4.14
N VAL A 280 12.79 9.60 4.43
CA VAL A 280 13.31 10.50 3.38
C VAL A 280 14.25 9.81 2.39
N PHE A 281 14.69 8.60 2.71
CA PHE A 281 15.49 7.75 1.83
C PHE A 281 14.66 6.61 1.21
N GLU A 282 13.34 6.64 1.37
CA GLU A 282 12.44 5.60 0.88
C GLU A 282 11.70 6.09 -0.38
N ARG A 283 11.88 5.38 -1.50
CA ARG A 283 11.01 5.54 -2.69
C ARG A 283 9.68 4.85 -2.42
N LEU A 284 8.60 5.62 -2.31
CA LEU A 284 7.28 5.08 -2.05
C LEU A 284 6.64 4.55 -3.34
N ARG A 285 6.78 3.26 -3.63
CA ARG A 285 6.06 2.59 -4.72
C ARG A 285 4.81 1.91 -4.18
N MET A 286 3.65 2.32 -4.67
CA MET A 286 2.36 1.77 -4.27
C MET A 286 1.55 1.41 -5.50
N ASP A 287 0.98 0.21 -5.49
CA ASP A 287 -0.05 -0.16 -6.45
C ASP A 287 -1.23 0.83 -6.34
N PHE A 288 -1.83 1.22 -7.46
CA PHE A 288 -3.00 2.11 -7.43
C PHE A 288 -4.15 1.53 -6.60
N THR A 289 -4.26 0.20 -6.55
CA THR A 289 -5.25 -0.50 -5.73
C THR A 289 -4.95 -0.42 -4.22
N THR A 290 -3.70 -0.18 -3.79
CA THR A 290 -3.37 0.14 -2.38
C THR A 290 -4.03 1.43 -1.92
N LEU A 291 -4.25 2.39 -2.82
CA LEU A 291 -4.87 3.67 -2.49
C LEU A 291 -6.37 3.54 -2.18
N LEU A 292 -6.96 2.37 -2.45
CA LEU A 292 -8.40 2.10 -2.40
C LEU A 292 -8.70 1.05 -1.31
N PRO A 293 -8.85 1.45 -0.04
CA PRO A 293 -9.04 0.52 1.09
C PRO A 293 -10.27 -0.37 0.95
N GLU A 294 -11.29 0.06 0.20
CA GLU A 294 -12.48 -0.71 -0.09
C GLU A 294 -12.15 -2.01 -0.84
N LEU A 295 -11.13 -2.00 -1.71
CA LEU A 295 -10.75 -3.19 -2.47
C LEU A 295 -10.20 -4.30 -1.58
N MET A 296 -9.48 -3.94 -0.51
CA MET A 296 -8.97 -4.91 0.45
C MET A 296 -10.10 -5.42 1.36
N THR A 297 -10.93 -4.50 1.87
CA THR A 297 -12.05 -4.84 2.77
C THR A 297 -13.09 -5.74 2.12
N ASN A 298 -13.37 -5.53 0.84
CA ASN A 298 -14.39 -6.28 0.09
C ASN A 298 -13.80 -7.48 -0.66
N ASP A 299 -12.57 -7.92 -0.30
CA ASP A 299 -11.88 -9.05 -0.92
C ASP A 299 -11.82 -8.98 -2.46
N ILE A 300 -11.66 -7.77 -3.00
CA ILE A 300 -11.50 -7.52 -4.44
C ILE A 300 -10.03 -7.63 -4.82
N ARG A 301 -9.16 -6.91 -4.10
CA ARG A 301 -7.72 -6.91 -4.33
C ARG A 301 -7.12 -8.23 -3.85
N CYS A 302 -6.16 -8.75 -4.60
CA CYS A 302 -5.41 -9.94 -4.22
C CYS A 302 -6.23 -11.24 -4.08
N ASN A 303 -7.48 -11.27 -4.55
CA ASN A 303 -8.36 -12.44 -4.47
C ASN A 303 -7.82 -13.60 -5.33
N PRO A 304 -7.70 -14.83 -4.79
CA PRO A 304 -7.19 -15.98 -5.53
C PRO A 304 -8.22 -16.68 -6.44
N ASN A 305 -9.49 -16.27 -6.40
CA ASN A 305 -10.56 -16.86 -7.20
C ASN A 305 -10.39 -16.56 -8.69
N ASP A 306 -10.75 -17.52 -9.54
CA ASP A 306 -10.57 -17.49 -10.99
C ASP A 306 -11.89 -17.35 -11.77
N ASP A 307 -13.00 -17.05 -11.09
CA ASP A 307 -14.29 -16.78 -11.72
C ASP A 307 -14.37 -15.36 -12.32
N ASP A 308 -15.21 -15.20 -13.34
CA ASP A 308 -15.34 -13.93 -14.07
C ASP A 308 -15.65 -12.72 -13.16
N GLN A 309 -16.35 -12.91 -12.03
CA GLN A 309 -16.70 -11.82 -11.11
C GLN A 309 -15.53 -11.42 -10.22
N SER A 310 -14.69 -12.36 -9.81
CA SER A 310 -13.48 -12.08 -9.03
C SER A 310 -12.37 -11.50 -9.90
N LEU A 311 -12.28 -11.92 -11.16
CA LEU A 311 -11.24 -11.48 -12.08
C LEU A 311 -11.42 -10.03 -12.58
N ARG A 312 -12.67 -9.54 -12.60
CA ARG A 312 -13.04 -8.26 -13.20
C ARG A 312 -14.12 -7.57 -12.38
N LYS A 313 -13.73 -6.63 -11.53
CA LYS A 313 -14.68 -5.76 -10.83
C LYS A 313 -14.83 -4.45 -11.56
N GLY A 314 -16.06 -3.95 -11.61
CA GLY A 314 -16.38 -2.62 -12.12
C GLY A 314 -16.86 -1.72 -10.99
N PHE A 315 -16.72 -0.40 -11.14
CA PHE A 315 -17.17 0.56 -10.15
C PHE A 315 -18.15 1.58 -10.75
N PRO A 316 -19.21 1.96 -10.02
CA PRO A 316 -20.13 2.99 -10.47
C PRO A 316 -19.42 4.34 -10.58
N VAL A 317 -19.91 5.19 -11.46
CA VAL A 317 -19.51 6.61 -11.48
C VAL A 317 -20.07 7.31 -10.24
N ASP A 318 -19.37 8.33 -9.73
CA ASP A 318 -19.76 9.05 -8.51
C ASP A 318 -21.13 9.74 -8.65
N ALA A 319 -21.57 10.03 -9.87
CA ALA A 319 -22.90 10.59 -10.16
C ALA A 319 -24.04 9.61 -9.86
N GLU A 320 -23.77 8.30 -9.90
CA GLU A 320 -24.71 7.25 -9.49
C GLU A 320 -24.52 6.93 -8.00
N TYR A 321 -23.27 6.64 -7.63
CA TYR A 321 -22.87 6.34 -6.26
C TYR A 321 -21.34 6.40 -6.10
N LYS A 322 -20.85 6.96 -5.00
CA LYS A 322 -19.41 7.00 -4.70
C LYS A 322 -18.98 5.75 -3.93
N TYR A 323 -18.49 4.73 -4.65
CA TYR A 323 -18.03 3.49 -4.03
C TYR A 323 -16.62 3.58 -3.43
N LEU A 324 -15.73 4.33 -4.07
CA LEU A 324 -14.31 4.45 -3.72
C LEU A 324 -14.03 5.84 -3.13
N ASP A 325 -13.64 5.93 -1.86
CA ASP A 325 -13.48 7.20 -1.16
C ASP A 325 -12.30 8.02 -1.70
N ASN A 326 -11.22 7.32 -2.06
CA ASN A 326 -9.98 7.91 -2.58
C ASN A 326 -9.94 8.01 -4.12
N CYS A 327 -11.05 7.73 -4.80
CA CYS A 327 -11.19 7.92 -6.24
C CYS A 327 -12.42 8.79 -6.54
N ILE A 328 -12.36 9.59 -7.61
CA ILE A 328 -13.51 10.28 -8.18
C ILE A 328 -13.65 9.77 -9.60
N ILE A 329 -14.77 9.15 -9.90
CA ILE A 329 -15.07 8.56 -11.20
C ILE A 329 -16.15 9.41 -11.88
N LYS A 330 -15.77 10.21 -12.89
CA LYS A 330 -16.73 11.09 -13.57
C LYS A 330 -17.57 10.36 -14.63
N PRO A 331 -18.77 10.88 -14.98
CA PRO A 331 -19.59 10.31 -16.05
C PRO A 331 -18.82 10.11 -17.36
N GLY A 332 -19.14 9.03 -18.08
CA GLY A 332 -18.44 8.62 -19.30
C GLY A 332 -17.22 7.71 -19.04
N THR A 333 -16.79 7.60 -17.78
CA THR A 333 -15.76 6.64 -17.35
C THR A 333 -16.37 5.27 -17.09
N ARG A 334 -15.66 4.23 -17.50
CA ARG A 334 -15.86 2.87 -17.00
C ARG A 334 -14.56 2.40 -16.37
N LEU A 335 -14.51 2.35 -15.05
CA LEU A 335 -13.34 1.94 -14.27
C LEU A 335 -13.47 0.47 -13.86
N TYR A 336 -12.40 -0.29 -14.10
CA TYR A 336 -12.31 -1.70 -13.82
C TYR A 336 -11.08 -1.98 -12.93
N TYR A 337 -11.24 -2.89 -11.99
CA TYR A 337 -10.14 -3.64 -11.41
C TYR A 337 -10.03 -4.97 -12.16
N LEU A 338 -8.83 -5.25 -12.65
CA LEU A 338 -8.48 -6.46 -13.38
C LEU A 338 -7.33 -7.14 -12.64
N THR A 339 -7.46 -8.44 -12.34
CA THR A 339 -6.38 -9.19 -11.68
C THR A 339 -5.65 -10.10 -12.65
N GLY A 340 -4.33 -9.96 -12.71
CA GLY A 340 -3.42 -10.88 -13.39
C GLY A 340 -3.23 -12.20 -12.65
N ARG A 341 -3.85 -12.39 -11.48
CA ARG A 341 -3.66 -13.58 -10.63
C ARG A 341 -4.44 -14.82 -11.08
N MET A 342 -5.25 -14.67 -12.13
CA MET A 342 -6.14 -15.70 -12.70
C MET A 342 -5.49 -17.05 -13.00
N ARG A 343 -4.19 -17.09 -13.31
CA ARG A 343 -3.45 -18.33 -13.58
C ARG A 343 -2.20 -18.32 -12.74
N LYS A 344 -2.15 -19.19 -11.72
CA LYS A 344 -0.99 -19.41 -10.83
C LYS A 344 0.31 -19.83 -11.55
N THR A 345 0.32 -19.89 -12.87
CA THR A 345 1.47 -20.25 -13.69
C THR A 345 1.73 -19.28 -14.84
N TYR A 346 0.87 -18.26 -15.03
CA TYR A 346 1.00 -17.27 -16.09
C TYR A 346 0.22 -16.00 -15.73
N SER A 347 0.90 -14.88 -15.53
CA SER A 347 0.27 -13.61 -15.17
C SER A 347 0.51 -12.52 -16.23
N TRP A 348 -0.09 -11.36 -16.01
CA TRP A 348 0.23 -10.13 -16.74
C TRP A 348 1.52 -9.50 -16.19
N HIS A 349 1.93 -8.38 -16.77
CA HIS A 349 3.19 -7.70 -16.46
C HIS A 349 3.04 -6.66 -15.33
N ASN A 350 2.02 -6.83 -14.48
CA ASN A 350 1.60 -5.81 -13.51
C ASN A 350 2.30 -6.05 -12.18
N TYR A 351 2.75 -4.98 -11.54
CA TYR A 351 3.28 -5.05 -10.19
C TYR A 351 2.22 -5.65 -9.26
N GLN A 352 2.60 -6.62 -8.43
CA GLN A 352 1.67 -7.34 -7.54
C GLN A 352 0.48 -8.05 -8.24
N GLY A 353 0.44 -8.06 -9.58
CA GLY A 353 -0.62 -8.71 -10.35
C GLY A 353 -1.95 -7.99 -10.36
N ASP A 354 -2.02 -6.72 -9.93
CA ASP A 354 -3.25 -5.94 -9.86
C ASP A 354 -3.22 -4.85 -10.97
N GLU A 355 -4.37 -4.49 -11.55
CA GLU A 355 -4.47 -3.39 -12.53
C GLU A 355 -5.77 -2.63 -12.36
N LEU A 356 -5.67 -1.31 -12.34
CA LEU A 356 -6.81 -0.45 -12.63
C LEU A 356 -6.78 -0.08 -14.11
N ASN A 357 -7.92 -0.28 -14.76
CA ASN A 357 -8.11 0.00 -16.17
C ASN A 357 -9.33 0.91 -16.36
N ALA A 358 -9.17 2.00 -17.10
CA ALA A 358 -10.28 2.88 -17.44
C ALA A 358 -10.46 3.01 -18.96
N VAL A 359 -11.71 2.93 -19.40
CA VAL A 359 -12.15 3.09 -20.80
C VAL A 359 -13.38 4.00 -20.87
N GLY A 360 -13.84 4.28 -22.09
CA GLY A 360 -14.84 5.32 -22.35
C GLY A 360 -14.20 6.70 -22.48
N GLN A 361 -15.00 7.75 -22.33
CA GLN A 361 -14.48 9.11 -22.20
C GLN A 361 -14.01 9.33 -20.76
N TYR A 362 -13.04 8.52 -20.34
CA TYR A 362 -12.63 8.41 -18.95
C TYR A 362 -12.08 9.73 -18.40
N ASP A 363 -12.41 9.98 -17.14
CA ASP A 363 -11.95 11.09 -16.34
C ASP A 363 -11.99 10.66 -14.87
N VAL A 364 -10.82 10.23 -14.38
CA VAL A 364 -10.62 9.64 -13.05
C VAL A 364 -9.63 10.46 -12.25
N THR A 365 -9.93 10.70 -10.97
CA THR A 365 -9.05 11.42 -10.05
C THR A 365 -8.77 10.58 -8.82
N PHE A 366 -7.51 10.36 -8.49
CA PHE A 366 -7.08 9.64 -7.29
C PHE A 366 -6.55 10.62 -6.25
N THR A 367 -6.89 10.37 -4.99
CA THR A 367 -6.25 11.01 -3.84
C THR A 367 -4.93 10.32 -3.58
N LEU A 368 -3.82 11.07 -3.64
CA LEU A 368 -2.50 10.54 -3.33
C LEU A 368 -2.33 10.34 -1.82
N PRO A 369 -1.54 9.34 -1.39
CA PRO A 369 -1.21 9.14 0.02
C PRO A 369 -0.44 10.35 0.57
N PRO A 370 -0.42 10.56 1.90
CA PRO A 370 0.37 11.65 2.48
C PRO A 370 1.86 11.44 2.20
N VAL A 371 2.62 12.53 2.11
CA VAL A 371 4.09 12.45 2.16
C VAL A 371 4.55 12.41 3.62
N PRO A 372 5.65 11.70 3.93
CA PRO A 372 6.13 11.58 5.31
C PRO A 372 6.61 12.92 5.87
N ARG A 373 7.12 13.81 5.01
CA ARG A 373 7.59 15.16 5.36
C ARG A 373 7.36 16.16 4.26
N ASP A 374 7.46 17.42 4.63
CA ASP A 374 7.53 18.51 3.68
C ASP A 374 8.85 18.43 2.90
N GLY A 375 8.78 18.59 1.58
CA GLY A 375 9.97 18.49 0.74
C GLY A 375 9.66 18.42 -0.74
N THR A 376 10.71 18.32 -1.55
CA THR A 376 10.60 18.13 -2.99
C THR A 376 10.57 16.65 -3.33
N TYR A 377 9.56 16.24 -4.10
CA TYR A 377 9.36 14.86 -4.53
C TYR A 377 9.21 14.79 -6.05
N GLU A 378 9.74 13.74 -6.65
CA GLU A 378 9.46 13.38 -8.03
C GLU A 378 8.30 12.39 -8.07
N LEU A 379 7.25 12.72 -8.82
CA LEU A 379 6.11 11.84 -9.05
C LEU A 379 6.31 11.04 -10.34
N ARG A 380 6.07 9.73 -10.24
CA ARG A 380 6.20 8.80 -11.38
C ARG A 380 5.06 7.81 -11.38
N ILE A 381 4.79 7.20 -12.52
CA ILE A 381 3.83 6.10 -12.64
C ILE A 381 4.42 4.96 -13.45
N GLY A 382 4.05 3.73 -13.11
CA GLY A 382 4.21 2.57 -13.96
C GLY A 382 3.34 2.70 -15.20
N VAL A 383 3.92 2.44 -16.37
CA VAL A 383 3.22 2.52 -17.65
C VAL A 383 3.44 1.24 -18.44
N SER A 384 2.36 0.76 -19.06
CA SER A 384 2.37 -0.34 -20.01
C SER A 384 1.87 0.17 -21.33
N SER A 385 2.78 0.34 -22.28
CA SER A 385 2.40 0.77 -23.61
C SER A 385 1.87 -0.41 -24.42
N ALA A 386 0.73 -0.23 -25.06
CA ALA A 386 0.12 -1.22 -25.95
C ALA A 386 -0.73 -0.59 -27.05
N GLN A 387 -1.03 -1.32 -28.14
CA GLN A 387 -1.82 -0.76 -29.27
C GLN A 387 -3.24 -0.34 -28.89
N ASN A 388 -3.82 -0.99 -27.88
CA ASN A 388 -5.16 -0.70 -27.37
C ASN A 388 -5.18 0.39 -26.28
N ARG A 389 -4.03 1.01 -25.96
CA ARG A 389 -3.95 2.12 -24.99
C ARG A 389 -4.43 3.43 -25.59
N GLY A 390 -4.71 4.40 -24.72
CA GLY A 390 -5.07 5.76 -25.10
C GLY A 390 -3.94 6.77 -24.94
N ILE A 391 -4.29 8.03 -25.21
CA ILE A 391 -3.54 9.19 -24.74
C ILE A 391 -4.36 9.84 -23.64
N CYS A 392 -3.76 10.15 -22.50
CA CYS A 392 -4.43 10.90 -21.44
C CYS A 392 -3.72 12.22 -21.11
N LYS A 393 -4.49 13.23 -20.71
CA LYS A 393 -3.96 14.42 -20.05
C LYS A 393 -3.89 14.12 -18.55
N VAL A 394 -2.73 14.39 -17.96
CA VAL A 394 -2.49 14.24 -16.52
C VAL A 394 -2.65 15.60 -15.85
N TYR A 395 -3.29 15.64 -14.71
CA TYR A 395 -3.45 16.85 -13.89
C TYR A 395 -2.99 16.56 -12.46
N PHE A 396 -2.50 17.58 -11.77
CA PHE A 396 -1.99 17.45 -10.40
C PHE A 396 -2.26 18.73 -9.59
N GLY A 397 -2.47 18.58 -8.28
CA GLY A 397 -2.71 19.68 -7.37
C GLY A 397 -3.46 19.30 -6.10
N THR A 398 -3.99 20.29 -5.37
CA THR A 398 -4.66 20.11 -4.07
C THR A 398 -6.16 20.34 -4.11
N ASP A 399 -6.70 20.87 -5.22
CA ASP A 399 -8.13 21.09 -5.43
C ASP A 399 -8.61 20.14 -6.54
N PRO A 400 -9.35 19.06 -6.22
CA PRO A 400 -9.77 18.05 -7.19
C PRO A 400 -10.70 18.61 -8.27
N GLU A 401 -11.40 19.71 -8.01
CA GLU A 401 -12.31 20.33 -8.98
C GLU A 401 -11.56 21.25 -9.97
N ASN A 402 -10.38 21.76 -9.58
CA ASN A 402 -9.62 22.75 -10.35
C ASN A 402 -8.14 22.37 -10.55
N LEU A 403 -7.86 21.09 -10.81
CA LEU A 403 -6.50 20.61 -11.07
C LEU A 403 -5.94 21.21 -12.38
N ARG A 404 -4.63 21.48 -12.39
CA ARG A 404 -3.92 22.00 -13.57
C ARG A 404 -3.28 20.86 -14.35
N PRO A 405 -3.31 20.90 -15.70
CA PRO A 405 -2.63 19.91 -16.50
C PRO A 405 -1.12 20.00 -16.27
N ILE A 406 -0.46 18.85 -16.22
CA ILE A 406 0.98 18.73 -16.03
C ILE A 406 1.61 17.97 -17.20
N GLY A 407 2.80 18.41 -17.59
CA GLY A 407 3.57 17.78 -18.66
C GLY A 407 2.87 17.75 -20.02
N LEU A 408 3.45 16.94 -20.91
CA LEU A 408 2.81 16.56 -22.18
C LEU A 408 1.78 15.46 -21.92
N PRO A 409 0.72 15.34 -22.76
CA PRO A 409 -0.17 14.20 -22.71
C PRO A 409 0.59 12.88 -22.74
N LEU A 410 0.19 11.96 -21.87
CA LEU A 410 0.79 10.65 -21.76
C LEU A 410 0.24 9.75 -22.87
N ASP A 411 1.06 9.50 -23.89
CA ASP A 411 0.75 8.56 -24.97
C ASP A 411 1.23 7.16 -24.60
N MET A 412 0.31 6.28 -24.22
CA MET A 412 0.59 4.88 -23.89
C MET A 412 0.47 3.95 -25.11
N ARG A 413 0.27 4.47 -26.32
CA ARG A 413 0.22 3.62 -27.53
C ARG A 413 1.60 3.31 -28.07
N ARG A 414 2.55 4.23 -27.83
CA ARG A 414 3.91 4.12 -28.31
C ARG A 414 4.76 3.42 -27.26
N GLY A 415 5.44 2.36 -27.70
CA GLY A 415 6.30 1.57 -26.82
C GLY A 415 7.57 2.31 -26.44
N LEU A 416 8.10 2.00 -25.26
CA LEU A 416 9.48 2.29 -24.86
C LEU A 416 10.48 1.60 -25.81
N MET A 417 10.09 0.43 -26.33
CA MET A 417 10.84 -0.41 -27.26
C MET A 417 10.16 -0.49 -28.63
N TYR A 418 10.86 -1.04 -29.62
CA TYR A 418 10.34 -1.24 -30.97
C TYR A 418 9.13 -2.18 -30.97
N TRP A 419 8.29 -2.05 -31.99
CA TRP A 419 7.12 -2.91 -32.20
C TRP A 419 7.35 -3.82 -33.40
N ASN A 420 7.10 -5.13 -33.24
CA ASN A 420 7.09 -6.04 -34.39
C ASN A 420 5.64 -6.33 -34.78
N LEU A 421 5.19 -5.72 -35.88
CA LEU A 421 3.80 -5.77 -36.32
C LEU A 421 3.53 -6.91 -37.32
N GLY A 422 4.49 -7.83 -37.53
CA GLY A 422 4.44 -8.84 -38.59
C GLY A 422 4.55 -8.28 -40.01
N SER A 423 4.11 -7.04 -40.24
CA SER A 423 4.28 -6.25 -41.46
C SER A 423 5.57 -5.42 -41.48
N GLY A 424 6.30 -5.37 -40.36
CA GLY A 424 7.55 -4.64 -40.20
C GLY A 424 7.85 -4.30 -38.74
N ILE A 425 9.04 -3.72 -38.53
CA ILE A 425 9.46 -3.18 -37.23
C ILE A 425 9.17 -1.68 -37.22
N VAL A 426 8.47 -1.21 -36.19
CA VAL A 426 8.35 0.22 -35.89
C VAL A 426 9.33 0.54 -34.77
N GLU A 427 10.39 1.27 -35.10
CA GLU A 427 11.43 1.65 -34.14
C GLU A 427 10.86 2.54 -33.02
N SER A 428 11.39 2.35 -31.81
CA SER A 428 11.19 3.29 -30.72
C SER A 428 12.24 4.40 -30.80
N ASN A 429 11.80 5.63 -30.62
CA ASN A 429 12.68 6.79 -30.51
C ASN A 429 13.02 7.15 -29.04
N ILE A 430 12.61 6.33 -28.08
CA ILE A 430 12.84 6.57 -26.64
C ILE A 430 14.22 6.06 -26.22
N GLY A 431 14.78 5.06 -26.92
CA GLY A 431 16.13 4.54 -26.65
C GLY A 431 16.22 3.55 -25.49
N TYR A 432 15.15 2.78 -25.26
CA TYR A 432 15.20 1.67 -24.30
C TYR A 432 16.08 0.53 -24.84
N GLU A 433 16.94 0.01 -23.96
CA GLU A 433 17.70 -1.22 -24.17
C GLU A 433 17.56 -2.10 -22.92
N ALA A 434 17.43 -3.41 -23.08
CA ALA A 434 17.46 -4.35 -21.95
C ALA A 434 18.83 -4.30 -21.26
N ASP A 435 18.89 -4.59 -19.96
CA ASP A 435 20.19 -4.60 -19.27
C ASP A 435 21.11 -5.70 -19.82
N ASP A 436 22.36 -5.35 -20.15
CA ASP A 436 23.43 -6.34 -20.34
C ASP A 436 24.02 -6.68 -18.97
N PRO A 437 23.93 -7.94 -18.51
CA PRO A 437 24.46 -8.33 -17.20
C PRO A 437 25.98 -8.17 -17.07
N ASN A 438 26.71 -7.90 -18.16
CA ASN A 438 28.15 -7.72 -18.17
C ASN A 438 28.58 -6.26 -18.38
N ASP A 439 27.66 -5.31 -18.55
CA ASP A 439 27.99 -3.91 -18.84
C ASP A 439 27.12 -2.90 -18.06
N ASP A 440 27.45 -2.73 -16.78
CA ASP A 440 26.80 -1.75 -15.90
C ASP A 440 26.99 -0.29 -16.36
N LEU A 441 28.03 0.00 -17.16
CA LEU A 441 28.24 1.35 -17.69
C LEU A 441 27.27 1.65 -18.82
N ALA A 442 27.08 0.72 -19.75
CA ALA A 442 26.07 0.83 -20.80
C ALA A 442 24.66 0.91 -20.20
N ASN A 443 24.34 0.06 -19.22
CA ASN A 443 23.04 0.07 -18.55
C ASN A 443 22.73 1.44 -17.91
N ARG A 444 23.70 2.04 -17.21
CA ARG A 444 23.56 3.37 -16.63
C ARG A 444 23.43 4.47 -17.67
N HIS A 445 24.17 4.39 -18.77
CA HIS A 445 24.01 5.35 -19.88
C HIS A 445 22.60 5.31 -20.47
N THR A 446 22.03 4.12 -20.65
CA THR A 446 20.64 3.94 -21.10
C THR A 446 19.66 4.51 -20.08
N ASP A 447 19.84 4.27 -18.79
CA ASP A 447 19.00 4.87 -17.75
C ASP A 447 19.04 6.41 -17.78
N MET A 448 20.23 7.01 -17.93
CA MET A 448 20.39 8.46 -18.06
C MET A 448 19.69 9.00 -19.31
N LEU A 449 19.80 8.32 -20.45
CA LEU A 449 19.13 8.68 -21.70
C LEU A 449 17.61 8.66 -21.54
N LEU A 450 17.06 7.59 -20.96
CA LEU A 450 15.63 7.47 -20.68
C LEU A 450 15.18 8.59 -19.75
N LYS A 451 15.91 8.82 -18.65
CA LYS A 451 15.58 9.83 -17.65
C LYS A 451 15.52 11.23 -18.24
N SER A 452 16.45 11.58 -19.13
CA SER A 452 16.48 12.87 -19.83
C SER A 452 15.24 13.14 -20.69
N GLN A 453 14.52 12.08 -21.07
CA GLN A 453 13.27 12.15 -21.83
C GLN A 453 12.02 11.96 -20.92
N GLY A 454 12.23 11.84 -19.61
CA GLY A 454 11.20 11.60 -18.60
C GLY A 454 10.69 10.16 -18.55
N TYR A 455 11.46 9.19 -19.05
CA TYR A 455 11.18 7.77 -18.95
C TYR A 455 12.19 7.07 -18.02
N MET A 456 11.82 5.93 -17.46
CA MET A 456 12.76 5.03 -16.79
C MET A 456 12.37 3.59 -17.12
N LYS A 457 13.31 2.65 -17.04
CA LYS A 457 12.99 1.22 -17.12
C LYS A 457 12.05 0.84 -15.97
N ALA A 458 11.33 -0.27 -16.13
CA ALA A 458 10.56 -0.81 -15.01
C ALA A 458 11.52 -1.21 -13.86
N PRO A 459 11.00 -1.34 -12.64
CA PRO A 459 11.76 -1.82 -11.50
C PRO A 459 12.33 -3.23 -11.68
N ASN A 460 13.51 -3.49 -11.10
CA ASN A 460 14.13 -4.82 -11.11
C ASN A 460 13.50 -5.79 -10.10
N SER A 461 12.65 -5.28 -9.19
CA SER A 461 12.06 -6.06 -8.09
C SER A 461 11.01 -7.07 -8.49
N TYR A 462 10.49 -7.06 -9.73
CA TYR A 462 9.43 -7.98 -10.14
C TYR A 462 9.56 -8.44 -11.58
N TYR A 463 8.89 -9.56 -11.88
CA TYR A 463 8.79 -10.14 -13.22
C TYR A 463 7.37 -10.61 -13.50
N LYS A 464 7.14 -11.09 -14.72
CA LYS A 464 5.88 -11.70 -15.11
C LYS A 464 5.89 -13.14 -14.61
N VAL A 465 4.90 -13.54 -13.83
CA VAL A 465 4.79 -14.94 -13.36
C VAL A 465 4.89 -15.90 -14.55
N GLY A 466 5.82 -16.86 -14.45
CA GLY A 466 6.14 -17.81 -15.51
C GLY A 466 7.35 -17.44 -16.38
N ASN A 467 7.90 -16.22 -16.25
CA ASN A 467 9.14 -15.79 -16.91
C ASN A 467 10.34 -15.84 -15.94
N SER A 468 11.55 -15.64 -16.46
CA SER A 468 12.80 -15.52 -15.69
C SER A 468 13.51 -14.17 -15.86
N ILE A 469 12.90 -13.23 -16.59
CA ILE A 469 13.46 -11.90 -16.89
C ILE A 469 12.65 -10.87 -16.11
N THR A 470 13.34 -9.97 -15.42
CA THR A 470 12.70 -8.88 -14.67
C THR A 470 12.01 -7.90 -15.62
N MET A 471 10.96 -7.22 -15.17
CA MET A 471 10.26 -6.23 -16.01
C MET A 471 11.18 -5.12 -16.48
N ARG A 472 12.25 -4.84 -15.73
CA ARG A 472 13.31 -3.91 -16.12
C ARG A 472 13.95 -4.26 -17.47
N SER A 473 14.13 -5.55 -17.76
CA SER A 473 14.85 -6.08 -18.94
C SER A 473 13.96 -6.89 -19.89
N GLU A 474 12.66 -7.00 -19.60
CA GLU A 474 11.72 -7.71 -20.47
C GLU A 474 11.56 -6.97 -21.81
N VAL A 475 11.83 -7.68 -22.90
CA VAL A 475 11.59 -7.19 -24.26
C VAL A 475 10.40 -7.96 -24.84
N SER A 476 9.31 -7.24 -25.14
CA SER A 476 8.10 -7.80 -25.72
C SER A 476 7.70 -7.06 -26.99
N THR A 477 7.23 -7.81 -27.99
CA THR A 477 6.78 -7.26 -29.27
C THR A 477 5.36 -6.68 -29.22
N TYR A 478 4.65 -6.87 -28.10
CA TYR A 478 3.23 -6.49 -27.93
C TYR A 478 3.00 -5.49 -26.81
N TYR A 479 3.92 -5.39 -25.86
CA TYR A 479 3.80 -4.52 -24.69
C TYR A 479 5.18 -3.98 -24.34
N SER A 480 5.26 -2.79 -23.77
CA SER A 480 6.49 -2.29 -23.17
C SER A 480 6.20 -1.69 -21.81
N ILE A 481 6.89 -2.17 -20.78
CA ILE A 481 6.70 -1.72 -19.40
C ILE A 481 7.83 -0.78 -19.01
N GLY A 482 7.48 0.28 -18.30
CA GLY A 482 8.47 1.16 -17.69
C GLY A 482 7.81 2.16 -16.77
N ARG A 483 8.52 3.25 -16.52
CA ARG A 483 8.03 4.34 -15.68
C ARG A 483 8.03 5.65 -16.47
N ARG A 484 7.03 6.48 -16.21
CA ARG A 484 6.96 7.86 -16.68
C ARG A 484 7.17 8.81 -15.51
N VAL A 485 8.13 9.72 -15.64
CA VAL A 485 8.27 10.87 -14.74
C VAL A 485 7.21 11.91 -15.10
N LEU A 486 6.37 12.26 -14.12
CA LEU A 486 5.32 13.26 -14.29
C LEU A 486 5.80 14.67 -13.93
N GLY A 487 6.79 14.78 -13.05
CA GLY A 487 7.44 16.04 -12.67
C GLY A 487 7.94 16.03 -11.23
N GLU A 488 8.56 17.14 -10.84
CA GLU A 488 9.01 17.43 -9.48
C GLU A 488 8.10 18.46 -8.83
N TYR A 489 7.74 18.23 -7.57
CA TYR A 489 6.77 19.05 -6.85
C TYR A 489 7.19 19.21 -5.39
N ASP A 490 6.99 20.41 -4.84
CA ASP A 490 7.10 20.66 -3.41
C ASP A 490 5.79 20.23 -2.72
N LEU A 491 5.88 19.16 -1.93
CA LEU A 491 4.76 18.55 -1.23
C LEU A 491 4.84 18.84 0.26
N GLN A 492 3.68 18.95 0.90
CA GLN A 492 3.54 19.14 2.34
C GLN A 492 2.83 17.94 2.97
N SER A 493 3.34 17.48 4.09
CA SER A 493 2.91 16.27 4.81
C SER A 493 1.49 16.34 5.38
N ASP A 494 0.96 17.54 5.57
CA ASP A 494 -0.41 17.79 6.05
C ASP A 494 -1.40 18.12 4.92
N LYS A 495 -0.94 18.20 3.67
CA LYS A 495 -1.79 18.49 2.50
C LYS A 495 -2.25 17.23 1.79
N LYS A 496 -3.47 17.30 1.25
CA LYS A 496 -4.00 16.30 0.32
C LYS A 496 -3.66 16.73 -1.11
N TYR A 497 -3.10 15.80 -1.86
CA TYR A 497 -2.80 15.97 -3.28
C TYR A 497 -3.62 14.98 -4.09
N TYR A 498 -3.91 15.37 -5.33
CA TYR A 498 -4.72 14.60 -6.26
C TYR A 498 -4.01 14.49 -7.59
N ILE A 499 -4.14 13.33 -8.23
CA ILE A 499 -3.73 13.10 -9.62
C ILE A 499 -4.94 12.71 -10.44
N ARG A 500 -5.13 13.36 -11.59
CA ARG A 500 -6.26 13.10 -12.50
C ARG A 500 -5.80 12.71 -13.88
N PHE A 501 -6.49 11.75 -14.47
CA PHE A 501 -6.26 11.26 -15.82
C PHE A 501 -7.54 11.42 -16.62
N ALA A 502 -7.49 12.22 -17.68
CA ALA A 502 -8.62 12.42 -18.57
C ALA A 502 -8.24 12.01 -19.99
N ASN A 503 -9.15 11.31 -20.68
CA ASN A 503 -8.96 10.88 -22.06
C ASN A 503 -8.70 12.09 -22.96
N ALA A 504 -7.62 12.06 -23.72
CA ALA A 504 -7.25 13.12 -24.66
C ALA A 504 -7.71 12.83 -26.09
N LEU A 505 -8.27 11.64 -26.33
CA LEU A 505 -8.81 11.18 -27.61
C LEU A 505 -10.34 11.17 -27.57
N ASP A 506 -10.95 11.26 -28.75
CA ASP A 506 -12.37 10.96 -28.98
C ASP A 506 -12.50 9.48 -29.38
N ASP A 507 -12.04 8.60 -28.47
CA ASP A 507 -12.03 7.15 -28.64
C ASP A 507 -12.34 6.46 -27.30
N GLU A 508 -13.58 6.01 -27.18
CA GLU A 508 -14.11 5.33 -26.00
C GLU A 508 -13.60 3.88 -25.84
N SER A 509 -12.92 3.34 -26.85
CA SER A 509 -12.35 1.98 -26.81
C SER A 509 -10.92 1.94 -26.27
N SER A 510 -10.24 3.10 -26.28
CA SER A 510 -8.86 3.24 -25.81
C SER A 510 -8.74 3.11 -24.29
N GLN A 511 -7.64 2.47 -23.84
CA GLN A 511 -7.44 2.14 -22.42
C GLN A 511 -6.42 3.05 -21.72
N LEU A 512 -6.81 3.54 -20.55
CA LEU A 512 -5.91 4.01 -19.52
C LEU A 512 -5.50 2.82 -18.65
N TYR A 513 -4.19 2.56 -18.61
CA TYR A 513 -3.57 1.56 -17.74
C TYR A 513 -2.97 2.23 -16.51
N LEU A 514 -3.27 1.69 -15.32
CA LEU A 514 -2.75 2.15 -14.03
C LEU A 514 -2.27 0.93 -13.22
N ASP A 515 -0.96 0.89 -12.96
CA ASP A 515 -0.27 -0.18 -12.23
C ASP A 515 0.13 0.33 -10.83
N TYR A 516 1.25 1.06 -10.76
CA TYR A 516 1.71 1.71 -9.54
C TYR A 516 2.02 3.19 -9.74
N ILE A 517 2.04 3.93 -8.64
CA ILE A 517 2.60 5.27 -8.52
C ILE A 517 3.86 5.23 -7.66
N GLU A 518 4.85 6.06 -8.01
CA GLU A 518 6.01 6.32 -7.15
C GLU A 518 6.00 7.78 -6.69
N ILE A 519 6.20 7.98 -5.38
CA ILE A 519 6.49 9.28 -4.77
C ILE A 519 7.93 9.20 -4.25
N CYS A 520 8.87 9.79 -4.99
CA CYS A 520 10.30 9.62 -4.76
C CYS A 520 10.88 10.91 -4.13
N PRO A 521 11.38 10.87 -2.88
CA PRO A 521 12.05 12.03 -2.26
C PRO A 521 13.28 12.45 -3.06
N LYS A 522 13.58 13.75 -3.08
CA LYS A 522 14.80 14.30 -3.72
C LYS A 522 16.09 13.63 -3.24
N ASP A 523 16.16 13.29 -1.95
CA ASP A 523 17.32 12.62 -1.35
C ASP A 523 17.52 11.17 -1.82
N VAL A 524 16.58 10.62 -2.59
CA VAL A 524 16.71 9.32 -3.26
C VAL A 524 17.20 9.49 -4.70
N TYR A 525 16.49 10.27 -5.53
CA TYR A 525 16.78 10.34 -6.97
C TYR A 525 17.87 11.35 -7.36
N LEU A 526 18.22 12.28 -6.45
CA LEU A 526 19.26 13.29 -6.65
C LEU A 526 20.28 13.29 -5.51
N ASN A 527 20.53 12.12 -4.92
CA ASN A 527 21.47 11.97 -3.82
C ASN A 527 22.91 12.30 -4.30
N PRO A 528 23.68 13.13 -3.57
CA PRO A 528 25.01 13.55 -4.01
C PRO A 528 26.08 12.44 -3.88
N THR A 529 25.77 11.36 -3.16
CA THR A 529 26.74 10.32 -2.78
C THR A 529 26.35 8.91 -3.20
N ALA A 530 25.09 8.68 -3.58
CA ALA A 530 24.57 7.41 -4.03
C ALA A 530 23.72 7.60 -5.29
N GLU A 531 23.82 6.68 -6.25
CA GLU A 531 22.87 6.65 -7.37
C GLU A 531 21.54 6.04 -6.90
N GLU A 532 20.43 6.43 -7.54
CA GLU A 532 19.15 5.77 -7.29
C GLU A 532 19.22 4.28 -7.68
N ASP A 533 18.77 3.39 -6.79
CA ASP A 533 18.77 1.97 -7.09
C ASP A 533 17.75 1.56 -8.17
N ILE A 534 18.04 0.42 -8.81
CA ILE A 534 17.25 -0.11 -9.92
C ILE A 534 15.97 -0.85 -9.50
N TRP A 535 15.75 -1.04 -8.20
CA TRP A 535 14.80 -2.01 -7.66
C TRP A 535 13.36 -1.52 -7.64
#